data_AF-A0A3B0Y1E8-F1
#
_entry.id   AF-A0A3B0Y1E8-F1
#
_cell.length_a   1.000
_cell.length_b   1.000
_cell.length_c   1.000
_cell.angle_alpha   90.00
_cell.angle_beta   90.00
_cell.angle_gamma   90.00
#
_symmetry.space_group_name_H-M   'P 1'
#
loop_
_entity.id
_entity.type
_entity.pdbx_description
1 polymer ?
#
loop_
_entity_poly.entity_id
_entity_poly.type
_entity_poly.pdbx_seq_one_letter_code
_entity_poly.pdbx_strand_id
1 'polypeptide(L)' 'MPNIDTDTLLISLQSVYESVNRFESLLKSETLSDPENITELLLSYDEALKALKSTYLKEINSGANLPPIESILYADKS' A
#
# COMPACT_ATOMS: atom_id res chain seq x y z
N MET A 1 4.86 -20.01 5.33
CA MET A 1 4.97 -18.60 4.92
C MET A 1 5.56 -17.83 6.08
N PRO A 2 6.51 -16.89 5.86
CA PRO A 2 7.00 -16.06 6.93
C PRO A 2 5.82 -15.29 7.53
N ASN A 3 5.64 -15.41 8.84
CA ASN A 3 4.61 -14.69 9.56
C ASN A 3 5.14 -13.27 9.76
N ILE A 4 4.67 -12.32 8.95
CA ILE A 4 5.01 -10.91 9.12
C ILE A 4 4.31 -10.46 10.40
N ASP A 5 5.04 -9.86 11.34
CA ASP A 5 4.41 -9.32 12.54
C ASP A 5 3.47 -8.16 12.18
N THR A 6 2.49 -7.91 13.05
CA THR A 6 1.45 -6.91 12.81
C THR A 6 2.02 -5.53 12.53
N ASP A 7 3.03 -5.07 13.26
CA ASP A 7 3.57 -3.73 13.07
C ASP A 7 4.25 -3.61 11.70
N THR A 8 5.00 -4.64 11.29
CA THR A 8 5.58 -4.73 9.95
C THR A 8 4.50 -4.74 8.87
N LEU A 9 3.37 -5.42 9.08
CA LEU A 9 2.24 -5.42 8.15
C LEU A 9 1.64 -4.02 7.99
N LEU A 10 1.39 -3.32 9.10
CA LEU A 10 0.80 -1.97 9.10
C LEU A 10 1.72 -0.97 8.39
N ILE A 11 3.01 -0.97 8.74
CA ILE A 11 4.02 -0.08 8.13
C ILE A 11 4.17 -0.37 6.63
N SER A 12 4.18 -1.65 6.25
CA SER A 12 4.27 -2.05 4.83
C SER A 12 3.06 -1.56 4.04
N LEU A 13 1.86 -1.68 4.62
CA LEU A 13 0.61 -1.27 3.98
C LEU A 13 0.54 0.25 3.76
N GLN A 14 1.00 1.04 4.73
CA GLN A 14 1.14 2.49 4.59
C GLN A 14 2.20 2.86 3.54
N SER A 15 3.40 2.30 3.62
CA SER A 15 4.53 2.64 2.74
C SER A 15 4.24 2.32 1.27
N VAL A 16 3.61 1.18 1.00
CA VAL A 16 3.20 0.78 -0.35
C VAL A 16 2.13 1.73 -0.88
N TYR A 17 1.15 2.11 -0.06
CA TYR A 17 0.10 3.05 -0.45
C TYR A 17 0.64 4.45 -0.78
N GLU A 18 1.56 4.96 0.02
CA GLU A 18 2.25 6.23 -0.24
C GLU A 18 3.05 6.19 -1.54
N SER A 19 3.73 5.08 -1.81
CA SER A 19 4.48 4.87 -3.05
C SER A 19 3.56 4.91 -4.27
N VAL A 20 2.41 4.23 -4.22
CA VAL A 20 1.38 4.30 -5.28
C VAL A 20 0.94 5.74 -5.52
N ASN A 21 0.56 6.46 -4.47
CA ASN A 21 0.11 7.85 -4.59
C ASN A 21 1.18 8.76 -5.21
N ARG A 22 2.45 8.57 -4.82
CA ARG A 22 3.58 9.33 -5.36
C ARG A 22 3.76 9.06 -6.86
N PHE A 23 3.74 7.79 -7.29
CA PHE A 23 3.90 7.44 -8.70
C PHE A 23 2.70 7.86 -9.55
N GLU A 24 1.47 7.76 -9.03
CA GLU A 24 0.29 8.31 -9.70
C GLU A 24 0.39 9.83 -9.88
N SER A 25 0.90 10.55 -8.87
CA SER A 25 1.12 11.99 -8.97
C SER A 25 2.19 12.33 -10.01
N LEU A 26 3.23 11.51 -10.13
CA LEU A 26 4.28 11.67 -11.14
C LEU A 26 3.74 11.44 -12.55
N LEU A 27 2.90 10.42 -12.78
CA LEU A 27 2.22 10.21 -14.06
C LEU A 27 1.32 11.38 -14.46
N LYS A 28 0.65 12.00 -13.48
CA LYS A 28 -0.19 13.19 -13.71
C LYS A 28 0.62 14.47 -13.93
N SER A 29 1.91 14.47 -13.59
CA SER A 29 2.80 15.60 -13.84
C SER A 29 3.34 15.56 -15.27
N GLU A 30 3.30 16.69 -15.97
CA GLU A 30 3.86 16.81 -17.34
C GLU A 30 5.40 16.67 -17.40
N THR A 31 6.05 16.44 -16.26
CA THR A 31 7.51 16.33 -16.15
C THR A 31 8.05 14.90 -16.32
N LEU A 32 7.18 13.93 -16.62
CA LEU A 32 7.60 12.53 -16.66
C LEU A 32 8.29 12.18 -17.99
N SER A 33 9.56 11.82 -17.90
CA SER A 33 10.36 11.43 -19.07
C SER A 33 10.09 10.02 -19.57
N ASP A 34 9.52 9.14 -18.73
CA ASP A 34 9.28 7.73 -19.04
C ASP A 34 8.02 7.18 -18.34
N PRO A 35 6.84 7.32 -18.97
CA PRO A 35 5.57 6.91 -18.39
C PRO A 35 5.30 5.40 -18.43
N GLU A 36 5.93 4.65 -19.35
CA GLU A 36 5.72 3.20 -19.49
C GLU A 36 6.33 2.45 -18.30
N ASN A 37 7.56 2.77 -17.92
CA ASN A 37 8.23 2.17 -16.76
C ASN A 37 7.49 2.44 -15.44
N ILE A 38 6.86 3.61 -15.28
CA ILE A 38 6.11 3.94 -14.07
C ILE A 38 4.76 3.23 -14.02
N THR A 39 4.14 2.98 -15.18
CA THR A 39 2.87 2.26 -15.24
C THR A 39 3.05 0.79 -14.82
N GLU A 40 4.10 0.12 -15.30
CA GLU A 40 4.42 -1.26 -14.89
C GLU A 40 4.78 -1.34 -13.39
N LEU A 41 5.52 -0.35 -12.90
CA LEU A 41 5.85 -0.23 -11.49
C LEU A 41 4.58 -0.06 -10.63
N LEU A 42 3.64 0.80 -11.06
CA LEU A 42 2.36 1.00 -10.37
C LEU A 42 1.50 -0.27 -10.34
N LEU A 43 1.47 -1.04 -11.42
CA LEU A 43 0.78 -2.34 -11.44
C LEU A 43 1.37 -3.28 -10.38
N SER A 44 2.71 -3.34 -10.28
CA SER A 44 3.41 -4.15 -9.28
C SER A 44 3.09 -3.71 -7.84
N TYR A 45 3.02 -2.40 -7.59
CA TYR A 45 2.63 -1.86 -6.28
C TYR A 45 1.16 -2.11 -5.95
N ASP A 46 0.25 -2.07 -6.93
CA ASP A 46 -1.17 -2.40 -6.72
C ASP A 46 -1.34 -3.89 -6.35
N GLU A 47 -0.61 -4.79 -7.02
CA GLU A 47 -0.58 -6.21 -6.65
C GLU A 47 -0.05 -6.43 -5.22
N ALA A 48 1.05 -5.76 -4.86
CA ALA A 48 1.59 -5.80 -3.51
C ALA A 48 0.57 -5.28 -2.47
N LEU A 49 -0.11 -4.17 -2.78
CA LEU A 49 -1.14 -3.60 -1.91
C LEU A 49 -2.32 -4.55 -1.74
N LYS A 50 -2.78 -5.21 -2.80
CA LYS A 50 -3.83 -6.24 -2.73
C LYS A 50 -3.42 -7.40 -1.84
N ALA A 51 -2.18 -7.87 -1.95
CA ALA A 51 -1.66 -8.94 -1.09
C ALA A 51 -1.62 -8.52 0.39
N LEU A 52 -1.12 -7.32 0.69
CA LEU A 52 -1.07 -6.79 2.04
C LEU A 52 -2.47 -6.59 2.64
N LYS A 53 -3.42 -6.06 1.86
CA LYS A 53 -4.83 -5.93 2.25
C LYS A 53 -5.46 -7.29 2.56
N SER A 54 -5.18 -8.30 1.74
CA SER A 54 -5.66 -9.66 1.98
C SER A 54 -5.13 -10.24 3.29
N THR A 55 -3.85 -10.04 3.59
CA THR A 55 -3.25 -10.46 4.86
C THR A 55 -3.85 -9.71 6.04
N TYR A 56 -4.00 -8.39 5.95
CA TYR A 56 -4.67 -7.57 6.97
C TYR A 56 -6.10 -8.07 7.29
N LEU A 57 -6.90 -8.39 6.26
CA LEU A 57 -8.24 -8.93 6.44
C LEU A 57 -8.23 -10.32 7.09
N LYS A 58 -7.23 -11.16 6.81
CA LYS A 58 -7.07 -12.45 7.48
C LYS A 58 -6.76 -12.28 8.96
N GLU A 59 -5.91 -11.33 9.33
CA GLU A 59 -5.61 -11.03 10.74
C GLU A 59 -6.85 -10.54 11.48
N ILE A 60 -7.61 -9.59 10.90
CA ILE A 60 -8.90 -9.14 11.45
C ILE A 60 -9.86 -10.31 11.65
N ASN A 61 -10.03 -11.16 10.63
CA ASN A 61 -10.91 -12.33 10.70
C ASN A 61 -10.43 -13.39 11.71
N SER A 62 -9.14 -13.39 12.04
CA SER A 62 -8.55 -14.25 13.07
C SER A 62 -8.68 -13.67 14.48
N GLY A 63 -9.31 -12.50 14.62
CA GLY A 63 -9.57 -11.84 15.91
C GLY A 63 -8.53 -10.79 16.30
N ALA A 64 -7.63 -10.39 15.39
CA ALA A 64 -6.69 -9.32 15.67
C ALA A 64 -7.42 -7.98 15.86
N ASN A 65 -7.05 -7.25 16.91
CA ASN A 65 -7.57 -5.91 17.18
C ASN A 65 -6.72 -4.86 16.45
N LEU A 66 -6.92 -4.73 15.14
CA LEU A 66 -6.18 -3.79 14.29
C LEU A 66 -6.99 -2.51 14.05
N PRO A 67 -6.31 -1.36 13.88
CA PRO A 67 -6.98 -0.08 13.58
C PRO A 67 -7.62 -0.11 12.19
N PRO A 68 -8.74 0.62 11.95
CA PRO A 68 -9.41 0.63 10.64
C PRO A 68 -8.43 0.88 9.49
N ILE A 69 -8.62 0.18 8.37
CA ILE A 69 -7.65 0.25 7.27
C ILE A 69 -7.49 1.66 6.71
N GLU A 70 -8.56 2.44 6.73
CA GLU A 70 -8.57 3.85 6.36
C GLU A 70 -7.64 4.68 7.25
N SER A 71 -7.59 4.38 8.55
CA SER A 71 -6.70 5.10 9.47
C SER A 71 -5.22 4.82 9.22
N ILE A 72 -4.89 3.69 8.61
CA ILE A 72 -3.52 3.34 8.21
C ILE A 72 -3.17 4.01 6.87
N LEU A 73 -4.09 3.96 5.91
CA LEU A 73 -3.88 4.48 4.56
C LEU A 73 -3.90 6.02 4.49
N TYR A 74 -4.63 6.66 5.42
CA TYR A 74 -4.82 8.12 5.42
C TYR A 74 -4.25 8.81 6.67
N ALA A 75 -3.37 8.14 7.42
CA ALA A 75 -2.81 8.62 8.68
C ALA A 75 -2.26 10.06 8.59
N ASP A 76 -1.55 10.39 7.50
CA ASP A 76 -0.90 11.69 7.27
C ASP A 76 -1.81 12.77 6.64
N LYS A 77 -3.10 12.49 6.39
CA LYS A 77 -4.05 13.48 5.82
C LYS A 77 -4.98 14.12 6.87
N SER A 78 -4.66 13.97 8.15
CA SER A 78 -5.46 14.45 9.30
C SER A 78 -5.09 15.86 9.73
#